data_AF-A0A8J2L451-F1
#
_entry.id   AF-A0A8J2L451-F1
#
_cell.length_a   1.000
_cell.length_b   1.000
_cell.length_c   1.000
_cell.angle_alpha   90.00
_cell.angle_beta   90.00
_cell.angle_gamma   90.00
#
_symmetry.space_group_name_H-M   'P 1'
#
loop_
_entity.id
_entity.type
_entity.pdbx_description
1 polymer ?
#
loop_
_entity_poly.entity_id
_entity_poly.type
_entity_poly.pdbx_seq_one_letter_code
_entity_poly.pdbx_strand_id
1 'polypeptide(L)'
;MEKLQDKYNNLRKKYRKLRKEHKNCSSDNAVELLEGSGIKLVRSELTALQTMSASMTIFARNLFRRVFNPEDIIGHSLTGRRSTSLQCHTPLPPVDPIKRDTVIEFCLKTYGFEIGSVSSKKFLR
;
A
#
# COMPACT_ATOMS: atom_id res chain seq x y z
N MET A 1 -11.04 -31.40 6.94
CA MET A 1 -10.94 -30.16 6.13
C MET A 1 -11.67 -28.99 6.77
N GLU A 2 -12.90 -29.18 7.28
CA GLU A 2 -13.75 -28.14 7.87
C GLU A 2 -13.11 -27.36 9.04
N LYS A 3 -12.47 -28.06 9.98
CA LYS A 3 -11.80 -27.45 11.15
C LYS A 3 -10.68 -26.45 10.80
N LEU A 4 -10.04 -26.58 9.64
CA LEU A 4 -8.96 -25.68 9.23
C LEU A 4 -9.53 -24.39 8.64
N GLN A 5 -10.62 -24.50 7.88
CA GLN A 5 -11.34 -23.38 7.28
C GLN A 5 -11.92 -22.46 8.37
N ASP A 6 -12.50 -23.05 9.41
CA ASP A 6 -13.04 -22.29 10.54
C ASP A 6 -11.96 -21.59 11.36
N LYS A 7 -10.82 -22.27 11.59
CA LYS A 7 -9.66 -21.68 12.25
C LYS A 7 -9.12 -20.47 11.46
N TYR A 8 -9.03 -20.60 10.13
CA TYR A 8 -8.62 -19.50 9.25
C TYR A 8 -9.61 -18.32 9.32
N ASN A 9 -10.91 -18.59 9.23
CA ASN A 9 -11.95 -17.55 9.27
C ASN A 9 -11.96 -16.81 10.62
N ASN A 10 -11.81 -17.54 11.73
CA ASN A 10 -11.73 -16.95 13.07
C ASN A 10 -10.47 -16.12 13.24
N LEU A 11 -9.33 -16.59 12.75
CA LEU A 11 -8.08 -15.84 12.78
C LEU A 11 -8.19 -14.55 11.95
N ARG A 12 -8.77 -14.62 10.76
CA ARG A 12 -9.05 -13.46 9.90
C ARG A 12 -9.95 -12.43 10.58
N LYS A 13 -11.03 -12.88 11.24
CA LYS A 13 -11.92 -12.00 12.02
C LYS A 13 -11.17 -11.33 13.18
N LYS A 14 -10.37 -12.10 13.93
CA LYS A 14 -9.55 -11.59 15.05
C LYS A 14 -8.56 -10.52 14.57
N TYR A 15 -7.83 -10.77 13.48
CA TYR A 15 -6.92 -9.79 12.88
C TYR A 15 -7.65 -8.53 12.41
N ARG A 16 -8.85 -8.67 11.83
CA ARG A 16 -9.65 -7.51 11.41
C ARG A 16 -10.10 -6.65 12.59
N LYS A 17 -10.44 -7.27 13.73
CA LYS A 17 -10.83 -6.57 14.95
C LYS A 17 -9.64 -5.85 15.59
N LEU A 18 -8.53 -6.54 15.80
CA LEU A 18 -7.28 -5.95 16.31
C LEU A 18 -6.79 -4.79 15.45
N ARG A 19 -6.91 -4.90 14.12
CA ARG A 19 -6.55 -3.81 13.20
C ARG A 19 -7.42 -2.57 13.40
N LYS A 20 -8.70 -2.72 13.73
CA LYS A 20 -9.59 -1.58 14.02
C LYS A 20 -9.26 -0.94 15.37
N GLU A 21 -9.00 -1.76 16.39
CA GLU A 21 -8.65 -1.29 17.73
C GLU A 21 -7.32 -0.52 17.73
N HIS A 22 -6.28 -1.07 17.10
CA HIS A 22 -4.98 -0.38 16.98
C HIS A 22 -5.00 0.85 16.09
N LYS A 23 -5.95 0.97 15.15
CA LYS A 23 -6.11 2.19 14.34
C LYS A 23 -6.50 3.40 15.20
N ASN A 24 -7.16 3.17 16.34
CA ASN A 24 -7.65 4.22 17.23
C ASN A 24 -6.64 4.63 18.33
N CYS A 25 -5.57 3.85 18.56
CA CYS A 25 -4.66 4.04 19.69
C CYS A 25 -3.37 4.83 19.35
N SER A 26 -3.23 5.32 18.12
CA SER A 26 -1.91 5.72 17.57
C SER A 26 -1.82 7.17 17.07
N SER A 27 -2.74 8.07 17.48
CA SER A 27 -2.75 9.46 16.99
C SER A 27 -1.48 10.26 17.31
N ASP A 28 -0.79 9.94 18.41
CA ASP A 28 0.26 10.81 18.95
C ASP A 28 1.66 10.60 18.32
N ASN A 29 1.82 9.61 17.45
CA ASN A 29 3.11 9.29 16.79
C ASN A 29 2.98 9.18 15.26
N ALA A 30 2.00 9.86 14.67
CA ALA A 30 1.80 9.87 13.23
C ALA A 30 2.80 10.79 12.54
N VAL A 31 3.59 10.24 11.62
CA VAL A 31 4.61 10.95 10.82
C VAL A 31 4.13 11.00 9.37
N GLU A 32 4.33 12.14 8.71
CA GLU A 32 4.07 12.27 7.27
C GLU A 32 5.08 11.45 6.47
N LEU A 33 4.59 10.72 5.47
CA LEU A 33 5.45 9.94 4.57
C LEU A 33 6.37 10.86 3.76
N LEU A 34 5.80 11.90 3.18
CA LEU A 34 6.52 12.99 2.54
C LEU A 34 5.96 14.31 3.07
N GLU A 35 6.84 15.27 3.26
CA GLU A 35 6.48 16.60 3.73
C GLU A 35 5.46 17.23 2.79
N GLY A 36 4.31 17.65 3.33
CA GLY A 36 3.24 18.29 2.55
C GLY A 36 2.33 17.32 1.77
N SER A 37 2.56 16.00 1.85
CA SER A 37 1.67 15.01 1.23
C SER A 37 0.33 14.85 1.97
N GLY A 38 0.26 15.25 3.24
CA GLY A 38 -0.89 15.03 4.12
C GLY A 38 -1.13 13.56 4.49
N ILE A 39 -0.28 12.64 4.03
CA ILE A 39 -0.43 11.20 4.28
C ILE A 39 0.43 10.80 5.47
N LYS A 40 -0.25 10.45 6.57
CA LYS A 40 0.37 10.15 7.85
C LYS A 40 0.28 8.67 8.18
N LEU A 41 1.37 8.11 8.69
CA LEU A 41 1.41 6.77 9.27
C LEU A 41 2.09 6.79 10.63
N VAL A 42 1.73 5.85 11.48
CA VAL A 42 2.34 5.71 12.81
C VAL A 42 3.80 5.32 12.65
N ARG A 43 4.71 5.98 13.36
CA ARG A 43 6.16 5.71 13.25
C ARG A 43 6.50 4.23 13.49
N SER A 44 5.91 3.61 14.51
CA SER A 44 6.12 2.20 14.83
C SER A 44 5.64 1.26 13.73
N GLU A 45 4.51 1.60 13.08
CA GLU A 45 4.00 0.86 11.93
C GLU A 45 4.95 0.97 10.74
N LEU A 46 5.47 2.16 10.47
CA LEU A 46 6.42 2.39 9.39
C LEU A 46 7.72 1.61 9.60
N THR A 47 8.28 1.64 10.82
CA THR A 47 9.46 0.85 11.17
C THR A 47 9.17 -0.65 11.03
N ALA A 48 8.03 -1.15 11.51
CA ALA A 48 7.66 -2.55 11.37
C ALA A 48 7.54 -2.97 9.89
N LEU A 49 6.95 -2.11 9.04
CA LEU A 49 6.87 -2.36 7.61
C LEU A 49 8.25 -2.48 6.96
N GLN A 50 9.20 -1.60 7.32
CA GLN A 50 10.56 -1.64 6.80
C GLN A 50 11.27 -2.94 7.26
N THR A 51 11.24 -3.26 8.55
CA THR A 51 11.91 -4.44 9.11
C THR A 51 11.36 -5.76 8.57
N MET A 52 10.04 -5.85 8.36
CA MET A 52 9.40 -7.08 7.87
C MET A 52 9.52 -7.28 6.36
N SER A 53 9.98 -6.27 5.61
CA SER A 53 10.00 -6.31 4.16
C SER A 53 11.37 -6.69 3.63
N ALA A 54 11.51 -7.93 3.16
CA ALA A 54 12.75 -8.44 2.58
C ALA A 54 13.16 -7.77 1.25
N SER A 55 12.26 -7.03 0.60
CA SER A 55 12.53 -6.34 -0.66
C SER A 55 11.67 -5.07 -0.81
N MET A 56 12.13 -4.16 -1.67
CA MET A 56 11.39 -2.93 -2.00
C MET A 56 9.98 -3.21 -2.53
N THR A 57 9.80 -4.27 -3.31
CA THR A 57 8.48 -4.64 -3.84
C THR A 57 7.52 -5.07 -2.72
N ILE A 58 8.02 -5.84 -1.74
CA ILE A 58 7.22 -6.25 -0.58
C ILE A 58 6.88 -5.02 0.27
N PHE A 59 7.86 -4.15 0.50
CA PHE A 59 7.67 -2.92 1.25
C PHE A 59 6.61 -2.03 0.60
N ALA A 60 6.76 -1.73 -0.69
CA ALA A 60 5.83 -0.91 -1.45
C ALA A 60 4.41 -1.48 -1.43
N ARG A 61 4.26 -2.81 -1.63
CA ARG A 61 2.96 -3.48 -1.58
C ARG A 61 2.31 -3.37 -0.20
N ASN A 62 3.09 -3.52 0.87
CA ASN A 62 2.57 -3.41 2.23
C ASN A 62 2.21 -1.97 2.59
N LEU A 63 3.04 -1.00 2.20
CA LEU A 63 2.78 0.42 2.38
C LEU A 63 1.51 0.86 1.61
N PHE A 64 1.35 0.41 0.36
CA PHE A 64 0.17 0.68 -0.44
C PHE A 64 -1.12 0.20 0.25
N ARG A 65 -1.11 -0.97 0.87
CA ARG A 65 -2.25 -1.52 1.65
C ARG A 65 -2.54 -0.78 2.95
N ARG A 66 -1.61 0.05 3.44
CA ARG A 66 -1.83 0.93 4.60
C ARG A 66 -2.41 2.28 4.18
N VAL A 67 -1.93 2.83 3.06
CA VAL A 67 -2.36 4.13 2.53
C VAL A 67 -3.72 4.06 1.84
N PHE A 68 -4.00 2.97 1.10
CA PHE A 68 -5.26 2.77 0.38
C PHE A 68 -6.17 1.78 1.10
N ASN A 69 -7.47 2.09 1.16
CA ASN A 69 -8.46 1.08 1.52
C ASN A 69 -8.70 0.16 0.31
N PRO A 70 -9.15 -1.09 0.52
CA PRO A 70 -9.47 -2.00 -0.58
C PRO A 70 -10.46 -1.40 -1.59
N GLU A 71 -11.45 -0.66 -1.10
CA GLU A 71 -12.47 -0.01 -1.94
C GLU A 71 -11.89 1.09 -2.83
N ASP A 72 -10.78 1.73 -2.42
CA ASP A 72 -10.12 2.77 -3.20
C ASP A 72 -9.31 2.17 -4.37
N ILE A 73 -9.08 0.85 -4.38
CA ILE A 73 -8.25 0.14 -5.35
C ILE A 73 -9.11 -0.66 -6.32
N ILE A 74 -10.22 -1.24 -5.84
CA ILE A 74 -11.11 -2.04 -6.68
C ILE A 74 -11.65 -1.18 -7.82
N GLY A 75 -11.56 -1.70 -9.05
CA GLY A 75 -12.00 -0.97 -10.25
C GLY A 75 -11.10 0.20 -10.68
N HIS A 76 -9.94 0.38 -10.04
CA HIS A 76 -8.97 1.43 -10.39
C HIS A 76 -7.66 0.81 -10.89
N SER A 77 -6.90 1.57 -11.68
CA SER A 77 -5.55 1.24 -12.10
C SER A 77 -4.53 2.19 -11.47
N LEU A 78 -3.25 1.82 -11.49
CA LEU A 78 -2.20 2.67 -10.92
C LEU A 78 -2.06 4.02 -11.65
N THR A 79 -2.28 4.04 -12.97
CA THR A 79 -1.96 5.21 -13.82
C THR A 79 -3.10 5.70 -14.69
N GLY A 80 -4.23 5.00 -14.75
CA GLY A 80 -5.31 5.32 -15.69
C GLY A 80 -5.01 4.96 -17.14
N ARG A 81 -3.82 4.42 -17.44
CA ARG A 81 -3.37 4.19 -18.81
C ARG A 81 -3.96 2.90 -19.38
N ARG A 82 -4.34 2.95 -20.66
CA ARG A 82 -4.75 1.77 -21.43
C ARG A 82 -3.58 0.81 -21.57
N SER A 83 -3.83 -0.48 -21.33
CA SER A 83 -2.84 -1.51 -21.61
C SER A 83 -2.68 -1.67 -23.11
N THR A 84 -1.44 -1.65 -23.60
CA THR A 84 -1.11 -1.86 -25.02
C THR A 84 -1.57 -3.23 -25.53
N SER A 85 -1.67 -4.22 -24.65
CA SER A 85 -2.12 -5.59 -24.97
C SER A 85 -3.64 -5.78 -24.92
N LEU A 86 -4.38 -4.84 -24.35
CA LEU A 86 -5.84 -4.92 -24.15
C LEU A 86 -6.49 -3.66 -24.72
N GLN A 87 -6.19 -3.34 -25.99
CA GLN A 87 -6.61 -2.08 -26.61
C GLN A 87 -8.13 -1.93 -26.72
N CYS A 88 -8.84 -3.06 -26.79
CA CYS A 88 -10.30 -3.12 -26.87
C CYS A 88 -11.00 -2.93 -25.51
N HIS A 89 -10.26 -2.90 -24.40
CA HIS A 89 -10.84 -2.71 -23.07
C HIS A 89 -10.78 -1.24 -22.64
N THR A 90 -11.86 -0.80 -21.98
CA THR A 90 -11.92 0.52 -21.35
C THR A 90 -10.86 0.60 -20.25
N PRO A 91 -9.99 1.62 -20.26
CA PRO A 91 -9.02 1.82 -19.18
C PRO A 91 -9.74 2.12 -17.88
N LEU A 92 -9.27 1.51 -16.79
CA LEU A 92 -9.77 1.80 -15.45
C LEU A 92 -9.26 3.17 -14.97
N PRO A 93 -10.06 3.95 -14.23
CA PRO A 93 -9.62 5.23 -13.68
C PRO A 93 -8.35 5.08 -12.82
N PRO A 94 -7.48 6.09 -12.76
CA PRO A 94 -6.32 6.06 -11.87
C PRO A 94 -6.77 6.10 -10.41
N VAL A 95 -6.03 5.42 -9.52
CA VAL A 95 -6.10 5.66 -8.08
C VAL A 95 -5.67 7.10 -7.74
N ASP A 96 -6.00 7.56 -6.54
CA ASP A 96 -5.59 8.87 -6.01
C ASP A 96 -4.10 9.14 -6.29
N PRO A 97 -3.79 10.11 -7.17
CA PRO A 97 -2.43 10.34 -7.65
C PRO A 97 -1.52 10.84 -6.52
N ILE A 98 -2.04 11.62 -5.56
CA ILE A 98 -1.26 12.13 -4.43
C ILE A 98 -0.81 10.96 -3.57
N LYS A 99 -1.73 10.05 -3.23
CA LYS A 99 -1.42 8.84 -2.47
C LYS A 99 -0.46 7.91 -3.19
N ARG A 100 -0.68 7.72 -4.49
CA ARG A 100 0.18 6.89 -5.34
C ARG A 100 1.60 7.42 -5.36
N ASP A 101 1.76 8.69 -5.72
CA ASP A 101 3.07 9.31 -5.92
C ASP A 101 3.83 9.37 -4.59
N THR A 102 3.13 9.69 -3.50
CA THR A 102 3.71 9.65 -2.16
C THR A 102 4.26 8.27 -1.79
N VAL A 103 3.50 7.21 -2.05
CA VAL A 103 3.96 5.84 -1.77
C VAL A 103 5.17 5.49 -2.64
N ILE A 104 5.14 5.81 -3.93
CA ILE A 104 6.23 5.52 -4.86
C ILE A 104 7.49 6.26 -4.43
N GLU A 105 7.43 7.57 -4.28
CA GLU A 105 8.58 8.41 -3.94
C GLU A 105 9.15 8.05 -2.57
N PHE A 106 8.29 7.81 -1.57
CA PHE A 106 8.76 7.34 -0.27
C PHE A 106 9.52 6.01 -0.36
N CYS A 107 9.03 5.06 -1.15
CA CYS A 107 9.71 3.79 -1.36
C CYS A 107 11.05 3.98 -2.07
N LEU A 108 11.10 4.83 -3.11
CA LEU A 108 12.34 5.12 -3.83
C LEU A 108 13.39 5.74 -2.90
N LYS A 109 12.99 6.77 -2.14
CA LYS A 109 13.85 7.44 -1.16
C LYS A 109 14.36 6.47 -0.09
N THR A 110 13.50 5.59 0.42
CA THR A 110 13.86 4.59 1.44
C THR A 110 14.94 3.62 0.95
N TYR A 111 14.93 3.27 -0.34
CA TYR A 111 15.88 2.34 -0.95
C TYR A 111 17.01 3.02 -1.74
N GLY A 112 17.16 4.35 -1.60
CA GLY A 112 18.26 5.11 -2.23
C GLY A 112 18.13 5.30 -3.75
N PHE A 113 16.93 5.19 -4.30
CA PHE A 113 16.66 5.45 -5.72
C PHE A 113 16.21 6.90 -5.94
N GLU A 114 16.78 7.56 -6.96
CA GLU A 114 16.29 8.85 -7.44
C GLU A 114 15.03 8.69 -8.30
N ILE A 115 14.14 9.69 -8.26
CA ILE A 115 12.77 9.68 -8.83
C ILE A 115 12.75 9.48 -10.37
N GLY A 116 13.90 9.55 -11.06
CA GLY A 116 14.02 9.24 -12.49
C GLY A 116 14.49 7.81 -12.84
N SER A 117 14.91 7.01 -11.86
CA SER A 117 15.63 5.75 -12.10
C SER A 117 14.76 4.48 -12.15
N VAL A 118 13.50 4.55 -11.72
CA VAL A 118 12.63 3.38 -11.55
C VAL A 118 11.40 3.45 -12.43
N SER A 119 11.39 2.64 -13.48
CA SER A 119 10.20 2.41 -14.31
C SER A 119 9.07 1.79 -13.47
N SER A 120 7.87 2.38 -13.53
CA SER A 120 6.65 1.95 -12.81
C SER A 120 6.26 0.48 -13.04
N LYS A 121 6.90 -0.21 -13.99
CA LYS A 121 6.72 -1.64 -14.29
C LYS A 121 7.28 -2.59 -13.22
N LYS A 122 8.15 -2.14 -12.29
CA LYS A 122 8.83 -3.03 -11.33
C LYS A 122 8.04 -3.36 -10.04
N PHE A 123 6.93 -2.69 -9.76
CA PHE A 123 6.21 -2.83 -8.49
C PHE A 123 5.13 -3.94 -8.46
N LEU A 124 4.81 -4.57 -9.60
CA LEU A 124 3.67 -5.50 -9.73
C LEU A 124 4.04 -6.81 -10.48
N ARG A 125 5.05 -7.54 -9.99
CA ARG A 125 5.09 -8.99 -10.15
C ARG A 125 4.83 -9.67 -8.81
#